data_AF-A0A804JIK0-F1
#
_entry.id   AF-A0A804JIK0-F1
#
_cell.length_a   1.000
_cell.length_b   1.000
_cell.length_c   1.000
_cell.angle_alpha   90.00
_cell.angle_beta   90.00
_cell.angle_gamma   90.00
#
_symmetry.space_group_name_H-M   'P 1'
#
loop_
_entity.id
_entity.type
_entity.pdbx_description
1 polymer ?
#
loop_
_entity_poly.entity_id
_entity_poly.type
_entity_poly.pdbx_seq_one_letter_code
_entity_poly.pdbx_strand_id
1 'polypeptide(L)' 'MFLILQSLVLDFIQGKEDISSEVGAPKARSLGFLPRKRASRHRGKVLSFPRMNQQNPCKLTAFLGYKSGMTTRTVSVC' A
#
# COMPACT_ATOMS: atom_id res chain seq x y z
N MET A 1 -42.72 -25.92 29.88
CA MET A 1 -41.31 -26.38 29.73
C MET A 1 -40.89 -26.54 28.27
N PHE A 2 -41.73 -27.13 27.40
CA PHE A 2 -41.44 -27.34 25.97
C PHE A 2 -41.23 -26.04 25.16
N LEU A 3 -41.93 -24.95 25.53
CA LEU A 3 -41.82 -23.65 24.87
C LEU A 3 -40.51 -22.89 25.20
N ILE A 4 -39.97 -23.06 26.41
CA ILE A 4 -38.70 -22.43 26.82
C ILE A 4 -37.52 -23.07 26.08
N LEU A 5 -37.62 -24.38 25.80
CA LEU A 5 -36.62 -25.09 25.01
C LEU A 5 -36.63 -24.67 23.53
N GLN A 6 -37.80 -24.33 22.97
CA GLN A 6 -37.91 -23.87 21.58
C GLN A 6 -37.30 -22.48 21.38
N SER A 7 -37.46 -21.56 22.36
CA SER A 7 -36.82 -20.23 22.31
C SER A 7 -35.29 -20.31 22.35
N LEU A 8 -34.73 -21.14 23.25
CA LEU A 8 -33.27 -21.28 23.37
C LEU A 8 -32.62 -21.98 22.16
N VAL A 9 -33.33 -22.88 21.48
CA VAL A 9 -32.83 -23.52 20.26
C VAL A 9 -32.86 -22.56 19.07
N LEU A 10 -33.83 -21.64 19.00
CA LEU A 10 -33.90 -20.63 17.94
C LEU A 10 -32.83 -19.53 18.12
N ASP A 11 -32.58 -19.10 19.36
CA ASP A 11 -31.50 -18.16 19.69
C ASP A 11 -30.10 -18.71 19.35
N PHE A 12 -29.91 -20.04 19.47
CA PHE A 12 -28.64 -20.70 19.12
C PHE A 12 -28.40 -20.79 17.60
N ILE A 13 -29.47 -20.79 16.80
CA ILE A 13 -29.38 -20.82 15.33
C ILE A 13 -29.20 -19.40 14.78
N GLN A 14 -29.83 -18.37 15.37
CA GLN A 14 -29.61 -16.96 15.01
C GLN A 14 -28.26 -16.39 15.48
N GLY A 15 -27.59 -17.01 16.45
CA GLY A 15 -26.25 -16.60 16.89
C GLY A 15 -25.10 -17.04 15.96
N LYS A 16 -25.39 -17.79 14.89
CA LYS A 16 -24.37 -18.43 14.02
C LYS A 16 -24.39 -17.95 12.56
N GLU A 17 -25.23 -16.97 12.26
CA GLU A 17 -25.42 -16.30 10.97
C GLU A 17 -25.65 -14.82 11.33
N ASP A 18 -24.66 -13.94 11.39
CA ASP A 18 -23.74 -13.62 10.33
C ASP A 18 -22.35 -13.43 10.91
N ILE A 19 -21.40 -14.18 10.35
CA ILE A 19 -20.01 -13.75 10.18
C ILE A 19 -20.14 -12.38 9.53
N SER A 20 -20.23 -11.35 10.37
CA SER A 20 -20.28 -9.98 9.93
C SER A 20 -18.99 -9.86 9.15
N SER A 21 -19.17 -9.77 7.85
CA SER A 21 -18.28 -8.96 7.08
C SER A 21 -18.21 -7.63 7.84
N GLU A 22 -17.20 -7.47 8.70
CA GLU A 22 -16.35 -6.32 8.44
C GLU A 22 -15.98 -6.55 6.98
N VAL A 23 -16.77 -5.96 6.08
CA VAL A 23 -16.32 -5.47 4.78
C VAL A 23 -15.23 -4.48 5.18
N GLY A 24 -14.11 -5.06 5.64
CA GLY A 24 -13.20 -4.45 6.57
C GLY A 24 -12.52 -3.40 5.76
N ALA A 25 -12.74 -2.14 6.15
CA ALA A 25 -12.32 -0.99 5.36
C ALA A 25 -10.92 -1.25 4.79
N PRO A 26 -10.71 -1.04 3.48
CA PRO A 26 -9.44 -1.34 2.85
C PRO A 26 -8.33 -0.69 3.68
N LYS A 27 -7.25 -1.43 3.95
CA LYS A 27 -6.14 -0.95 4.79
C LYS A 27 -5.81 0.49 4.39
N ALA A 28 -6.08 1.44 5.29
CA ALA A 28 -6.03 2.86 4.97
C ALA A 28 -4.67 3.30 4.42
N ARG A 29 -3.60 2.58 4.78
CA ARG A 29 -2.21 2.90 4.43
C ARG A 29 -1.42 1.62 4.18
N SER A 30 -0.45 1.70 3.27
CA SER A 30 0.47 0.61 2.97
C SER A 30 1.44 0.35 4.14
N LEU A 31 1.59 -0.93 4.50
CA LEU A 31 2.44 -1.38 5.61
C LEU A 31 3.94 -1.40 5.25
N GLY A 32 4.28 -1.42 3.95
CA GLY A 32 5.67 -1.45 3.48
C GLY A 32 6.49 -0.18 3.76
N PHE A 33 5.86 0.88 4.27
CA PHE A 33 6.54 2.13 4.67
C PHE A 33 6.59 2.33 6.19
N LEU A 34 6.32 1.27 6.97
CA LEU A 34 6.63 1.24 8.39
C LEU A 34 8.12 0.91 8.55
N PRO A 35 8.88 1.59 9.43
CA PRO A 35 8.49 2.62 10.41
C PRO A 35 8.43 4.04 9.82
N ARG A 36 7.45 4.84 10.28
CA ARG A 36 7.26 6.25 9.86
C ARG A 36 8.18 7.23 10.59
N LYS A 37 9.47 6.93 10.57
CA LYS A 37 10.50 7.81 11.11
C LYS A 37 11.08 8.65 9.98
N ARG A 38 11.74 9.77 10.32
CA ARG A 38 12.49 10.54 9.35
C ARG A 38 13.59 9.66 8.74
N ALA A 39 13.86 9.83 7.45
CA ALA A 39 14.98 9.16 6.81
C ALA A 39 16.28 9.54 7.52
N SER A 40 17.17 8.58 7.73
CA SER A 40 18.46 8.82 8.39
C SER A 40 19.39 9.72 7.58
N ARG A 41 19.23 9.79 6.26
CA ARG A 41 20.09 10.55 5.35
C ARG A 41 19.30 11.69 4.70
N HIS A 42 19.99 12.82 4.47
CA HIS A 42 19.45 13.97 3.73
C HIS A 42 19.29 13.68 2.22
N ARG A 43 20.10 12.79 1.66
CA ARG A 43 20.04 12.37 0.25
C ARG A 43 19.47 10.95 0.15
N GLY A 44 18.70 10.69 -0.90
CA GLY A 44 18.22 9.33 -1.21
C GLY A 44 19.39 8.39 -1.51
N LYS A 45 19.30 7.15 -1.01
CA LYS A 45 20.25 6.07 -1.36
C LYS A 45 19.57 5.13 -2.34
N VAL A 46 20.23 4.83 -3.46
CA VAL A 46 19.79 3.77 -4.38
C VAL A 46 20.02 2.42 -3.70
N LEU A 47 18.96 1.62 -3.57
CA LEU A 47 19.03 0.28 -2.96
C LEU A 47 19.44 -0.80 -3.98
N SER A 48 18.96 -0.67 -5.22
CA SER A 48 19.28 -1.59 -6.32
C SER A 48 19.50 -0.80 -7.59
N PHE A 49 20.66 -1.01 -8.23
CA PHE A 49 20.91 -0.53 -9.57
C PHE A 49 20.28 -1.48 -10.60
N PRO A 50 19.97 -1.00 -11.83
CA PRO A 50 19.54 -1.88 -12.91
C PRO A 50 20.57 -2.98 -13.17
N ARG A 51 20.11 -4.18 -13.50
CA ARG A 51 20.97 -5.30 -13.91
C ARG A 51 21.60 -4.93 -15.27
N MET A 52 22.92 -4.95 -15.33
CA MET A 52 23.66 -4.59 -16.55
C MET A 52 23.85 -5.81 -17.44
N ASN A 53 23.47 -5.69 -18.71
CA ASN A 53 23.82 -6.66 -19.76
C ASN A 53 25.14 -6.22 -20.41
N GLN A 54 26.11 -7.14 -20.52
CA GLN A 54 27.48 -6.87 -21.00
C GLN A 54 27.57 -6.35 -22.44
N GLN A 55 26.50 -6.46 -23.23
CA GLN A 55 26.45 -6.00 -24.62
C GLN A 55 26.37 -4.48 -24.76
N ASN A 56 25.93 -3.77 -23.72
CA ASN A 56 25.76 -2.33 -23.79
C ASN A 56 27.04 -1.60 -23.37
N PRO A 57 27.37 -0.45 -24.00
CA PRO A 57 28.50 0.37 -23.58
C PRO A 57 28.30 0.86 -22.14
N CYS A 58 29.41 1.15 -21.44
CA CYS A 58 29.40 1.66 -20.07
C CYS A 58 28.52 2.93 -19.97
N LYS A 59 27.49 2.89 -19.12
CA LYS A 59 26.54 3.98 -18.89
C LYS A 59 26.56 4.39 -17.42
N LEU A 60 26.48 5.68 -17.15
CA LEU A 60 26.26 6.21 -15.81
C LEU A 60 24.82 5.88 -15.37
N THR A 61 24.69 5.27 -14.19
CA THR A 61 23.41 4.70 -13.71
C THR A 61 22.58 5.65 -12.85
N ALA A 62 23.19 6.72 -12.32
CA ALA A 62 22.50 7.70 -11.48
C ALA A 62 23.16 9.08 -11.58
N PHE A 63 22.34 10.13 -11.44
CA PHE A 63 22.76 11.52 -11.37
C PHE A 63 22.09 12.21 -10.17
N LEU A 64 22.74 13.24 -9.62
CA LEU A 64 22.15 14.08 -8.56
C LEU A 64 21.50 15.31 -9.20
N GLY A 65 20.22 15.53 -8.89
CA GLY A 65 19.47 16.72 -9.31
C GLY A 65 18.80 17.39 -8.11
N TYR A 66 18.53 18.69 -8.24
CA TYR A 66 17.84 19.49 -7.24
C TYR A 66 16.53 20.05 -7.82
N LYS A 67 15.46 20.04 -7.03
CA LYS A 67 14.15 20.57 -7.46
C LYS A 67 14.20 22.10 -7.51
N SER A 68 14.07 22.69 -8.70
CA SER A 68 14.10 24.14 -8.93
C SER A 68 12.71 24.78 -9.10
N GLY A 69 11.66 24.15 -8.57
CA GLY A 69 10.26 24.58 -8.73
C GLY A 69 9.45 23.66 -9.65
N MET A 70 8.23 24.08 -10.00
CA MET A 70 7.34 23.39 -10.94
C MET A 70 6.67 24.44 -11.82
N THR A 71 6.64 24.20 -13.13
CA THR A 71 5.94 25.06 -14.09
C THR A 71 4.83 24.27 -14.77
N THR A 72 3.68 24.89 -14.97
CA THR A 72 2.59 24.31 -15.75
C THR A 72 2.93 24.49 -17.23
N ARG A 73 3.26 23.40 -17.93
CA ARG A 73 3.43 23.40 -19.39
C ARG A 73 2.18 22.80 -20.03
N THR A 74 1.51 23.56 -20.88
CA THR A 74 0.52 23.00 -21.81
C THR A 74 1.25 22.47 -23.03
N VAL A 75 1.35 21.15 -23.16
CA VAL A 75 1.71 20.53 -24.44
C VAL A 75 0.45 20.49 -25.28
N SER A 76 0.23 21.51 -26.11
CA SER A 76 -0.81 21.42 -27.14
C SER A 76 -0.33 20.38 -28.14
N VAL A 77 -1.01 19.25 -28.18
CA VAL A 77 -0.98 18.38 -29.35
C VAL A 77 -1.74 19.17 -30.42
N CYS A 78 -1.03 19.61 -31.46
CA CYS A 78 -1.65 20.26 -32.61
C CYS A 78 -2.67 19.33 -33.28
#